data_AF-A0A2N9YBI4-F1
#
_entry.id   AF-A0A2N9YBI4-F1
#
_cell.length_a   1.000
_cell.length_b   1.000
_cell.length_c   1.000
_cell.angle_alpha   90.00
_cell.angle_beta   90.00
_cell.angle_gamma   90.00
#
_symmetry.space_group_name_H-M   'P 1'
#
loop_
_entity.id
_entity.type
_entity.pdbx_description
1 polymer ?
#
loop_
_entity_poly.entity_id
_entity_poly.type
_entity_poly.pdbx_seq_one_letter_code
_entity_poly.pdbx_strand_id
1 'polypeptide(L)'
;MKKLWYSIGLAGLFFSINVIANSPTDINFAAKKKTTFGTEYVVYNVRCSDGTTRQISSWNNRKEWCVGTSNNDCSNSQLKAAQMACESK
;
A
#
# COMPACT_ATOMS: atom_id res chain seq x y z
N MET A 1 35.24 -50.97 -22.34
CA MET A 1 35.42 -51.07 -20.88
C MET A 1 34.96 -49.77 -20.22
N LYS A 2 33.91 -49.88 -19.39
CA LYS A 2 33.36 -48.98 -18.35
C LYS A 2 33.36 -47.46 -18.62
N LYS A 3 32.18 -46.99 -19.05
CA LYS A 3 31.75 -45.58 -19.10
C LYS A 3 31.73 -45.01 -17.68
N LEU A 4 32.53 -43.98 -17.44
CA LEU A 4 32.59 -43.27 -16.17
C LEU A 4 31.44 -42.24 -16.14
N TRP A 5 30.34 -42.61 -15.47
CA TRP A 5 29.22 -41.73 -15.16
C TRP A 5 29.62 -40.87 -13.97
N TYR A 6 29.76 -39.55 -14.13
CA TYR A 6 29.87 -38.65 -12.99
C TYR A 6 29.08 -37.37 -13.20
N SER A 7 28.15 -37.19 -12.27
CA SER A 7 27.62 -35.93 -11.72
C SER A 7 26.84 -35.00 -12.65
N ILE A 8 25.53 -35.25 -12.73
CA ILE A 8 24.52 -34.19 -12.83
C ILE A 8 24.64 -33.37 -11.54
N GLY A 9 25.39 -32.26 -11.60
CA GLY A 9 25.44 -31.26 -10.55
C GLY A 9 24.11 -30.50 -10.54
N LEU A 10 23.25 -30.83 -9.58
CA LEU A 10 21.98 -30.17 -9.33
C LEU A 10 22.25 -28.77 -8.74
N ALA A 11 22.59 -27.79 -9.58
CA ALA A 11 22.69 -26.39 -9.18
C ALA A 11 21.28 -25.76 -9.12
N GLY A 12 20.52 -26.09 -8.08
CA GLY A 12 19.25 -25.43 -7.77
C GLY A 12 19.51 -24.05 -7.19
N LEU A 13 19.48 -23.01 -8.03
CA LEU A 13 19.49 -21.61 -7.59
C LEU A 13 18.15 -21.29 -6.92
N PHE A 14 18.14 -21.27 -5.59
CA PHE A 14 17.05 -20.75 -4.80
C PHE A 14 16.97 -19.23 -4.97
N PHE A 15 16.21 -18.76 -5.96
CA PHE A 15 15.77 -17.36 -6.00
C PHE A 15 14.65 -17.18 -4.98
N SER A 16 15.00 -16.78 -3.75
CA SER A 16 14.02 -16.25 -2.80
C SER A 16 13.56 -14.88 -3.30
N ILE A 17 12.51 -14.86 -4.11
CA ILE A 17 11.77 -13.64 -4.41
C ILE A 17 11.09 -13.18 -3.12
N ASN A 18 11.70 -12.23 -2.41
CA ASN A 18 11.03 -11.54 -1.31
C ASN A 18 9.93 -10.66 -1.92
N VAL A 19 8.69 -11.16 -1.95
CA VAL A 19 7.52 -10.35 -2.27
C VAL A 19 7.28 -9.42 -1.08
N ILE A 20 7.76 -8.18 -1.18
CA ILE A 20 7.41 -7.14 -0.22
C ILE A 20 6.02 -6.66 -0.62
N ALA A 21 5.00 -7.10 0.11
CA ALA A 21 3.68 -6.51 0.00
C ALA A 21 3.77 -5.06 0.50
N ASN A 22 3.31 -4.10 -0.30
CA ASN A 22 3.24 -2.68 0.06
C ASN A 22 2.15 -2.46 1.11
N SER A 23 2.42 -2.85 2.35
CA SER A 23 1.48 -2.74 3.46
C SER A 23 1.60 -1.37 4.13
N PRO A 24 0.50 -0.81 4.66
CA PRO A 24 0.55 0.37 5.49
C PRO A 24 1.18 0.02 6.84
N THR A 25 2.23 0.76 7.21
CA THR A 25 2.96 0.60 8.47
C THR A 25 2.49 1.57 9.54
N ASP A 26 2.03 2.75 9.13
CA ASP A 26 1.62 3.81 10.05
C ASP A 26 0.63 4.77 9.36
N ILE A 27 -0.31 5.34 10.13
CA ILE A 27 -1.31 6.28 9.62
C ILE A 27 -1.42 7.47 10.59
N ASN A 28 -0.94 8.63 10.15
CA ASN A 28 -0.94 9.86 10.93
C ASN A 28 -1.92 10.89 10.40
N PHE A 29 -2.54 11.63 11.31
CA PHE A 29 -3.30 12.83 10.95
C PHE A 29 -2.38 13.87 10.31
N ALA A 30 -2.81 14.44 9.18
CA ALA A 30 -2.07 15.49 8.50
C ALA A 30 -2.76 16.85 8.64
N ALA A 31 -4.02 16.97 8.19
CA ALA A 31 -4.73 18.24 8.20
C ALA A 31 -6.26 18.07 8.07
N LYS A 32 -7.02 19.06 8.50
CA LYS A 32 -8.44 19.24 8.09
C LYS A 32 -8.51 20.19 6.91
N LYS A 33 -9.30 19.85 5.90
CA LYS A 33 -9.49 20.65 4.69
C LYS A 33 -10.97 20.79 4.35
N LYS A 34 -11.27 21.75 3.48
CA LYS A 34 -12.60 21.98 2.90
C LYS A 34 -12.50 21.90 1.39
N THR A 35 -13.49 21.32 0.75
CA THR A 35 -13.65 21.42 -0.70
C THR A 35 -14.11 22.83 -1.09
N THR A 36 -14.03 23.17 -2.37
CA THR A 36 -14.58 24.44 -2.90
C THR A 36 -16.07 24.58 -2.62
N PHE A 37 -16.79 23.47 -2.48
CA PHE A 37 -18.22 23.41 -2.15
C PHE A 37 -18.51 23.44 -0.64
N GLY A 38 -17.49 23.62 0.21
CA GLY A 38 -17.62 23.73 1.66
C GLY A 38 -17.66 22.40 2.43
N THR A 39 -17.54 21.26 1.75
CA THR A 39 -17.51 19.95 2.41
C THR A 39 -16.20 19.75 3.16
N GLU A 40 -16.28 19.51 4.48
CA GLU A 40 -15.11 19.21 5.31
C GLU A 40 -14.63 17.76 5.10
N TYR A 41 -13.32 17.60 5.00
CA TYR A 41 -12.65 16.30 4.97
C TYR A 41 -11.33 16.36 5.73
N VAL A 42 -10.83 15.20 6.15
CA VAL A 42 -9.60 15.08 6.95
C VAL A 42 -8.57 14.29 6.18
N VAL A 43 -7.37 14.83 6.03
CA VAL A 43 -6.24 14.19 5.36
C VAL A 43 -5.37 13.47 6.37
N TYR A 44 -4.93 12.27 6.02
CA TYR A 44 -4.00 11.45 6.77
C TYR A 44 -2.84 11.03 5.87
N ASN A 45 -1.65 10.95 6.44
CA ASN A 45 -0.45 10.43 5.80
C ASN A 45 -0.28 8.96 6.20
N VAL A 46 -0.23 8.09 5.20
CA VAL A 46 0.00 6.65 5.33
C VAL A 46 1.44 6.36 4.95
N ARG A 47 2.22 5.82 5.88
CA ARG A 47 3.58 5.34 5.59
C ARG A 47 3.52 3.89 5.15
N CYS A 48 4.04 3.60 3.98
CA CYS A 48 4.03 2.27 3.39
C CYS A 48 5.36 1.54 3.68
N SER A 49 5.34 0.21 3.61
CA SER A 49 6.53 -0.63 3.84
C SER A 49 7.66 -0.41 2.83
N ASP A 50 7.37 0.18 1.67
CA ASP A 50 8.34 0.63 0.67
C ASP A 50 9.08 1.92 1.06
N GLY A 51 8.77 2.51 2.23
CA GLY A 51 9.35 3.75 2.73
C GLY A 51 8.68 5.01 2.18
N THR A 52 7.75 4.88 1.24
CA THR A 52 7.00 6.03 0.71
C THR A 52 5.89 6.45 1.67
N THR A 53 5.46 7.70 1.54
CA THR A 53 4.29 8.23 2.25
C THR A 53 3.24 8.63 1.24
N ARG A 54 2.03 8.09 1.41
CA ARG A 54 0.87 8.36 0.57
C ARG A 54 -0.22 9.01 1.40
N GLN A 55 -1.20 9.62 0.74
CA GLN A 55 -2.29 10.29 1.44
C GLN A 55 -3.58 9.50 1.33
N ILE A 56 -4.38 9.53 2.39
CA ILE A 56 -5.78 9.14 2.36
C ILE A 56 -6.61 10.28 2.96
N SER A 57 -7.86 10.38 2.53
CA SER A 57 -8.81 11.36 3.05
C SER A 57 -10.00 10.64 3.69
N SER A 58 -10.50 11.23 4.76
CA SER A 58 -11.70 10.80 5.46
C SER A 58 -12.82 11.81 5.25
N TRP A 59 -13.96 11.27 4.87
CA TRP A 59 -15.19 11.99 4.55
C TRP A 59 -16.33 11.53 5.46
N ASN A 60 -17.41 12.32 5.49
CA ASN A 60 -18.65 11.97 6.17
C ASN A 60 -18.44 11.43 7.60
N ASN A 61 -17.65 12.14 8.41
CA ASN A 61 -17.30 11.73 9.78
C ASN A 61 -16.64 10.33 9.87
N ARG A 62 -15.65 10.03 9.04
CA ARG A 62 -14.91 8.75 9.02
C ARG A 62 -15.70 7.53 8.56
N LYS A 63 -16.84 7.75 7.91
CA LYS A 63 -17.62 6.69 7.27
C LYS A 63 -17.08 6.32 5.89
N GLU A 64 -16.41 7.26 5.24
CA GLU A 64 -15.85 7.08 3.90
C GLU A 64 -14.38 7.48 3.91
N TRP A 65 -13.55 6.65 3.28
CA TRP A 65 -12.11 6.78 3.24
C TRP A 65 -11.63 6.62 1.81
N CYS A 66 -10.95 7.62 1.28
CA CYS A 66 -10.53 7.66 -0.11
C CYS A 66 -9.02 7.78 -0.24
N VAL A 67 -8.45 7.23 -1.31
CA VAL A 67 -7.04 7.43 -1.65
C VAL A 67 -6.84 8.88 -2.12
N GLY A 68 -5.81 9.53 -1.60
CA GLY A 68 -5.51 10.94 -1.85
C GLY A 68 -6.55 11.89 -1.26
N THR A 69 -6.72 13.05 -1.89
CA THR A 69 -7.69 14.09 -1.51
C THR A 69 -8.94 14.11 -2.40
N SER A 70 -9.03 13.19 -3.35
CA SER A 70 -10.15 13.03 -4.28
C SER A 70 -11.11 11.93 -3.82
N ASN A 71 -12.41 12.12 -4.04
CA ASN A 71 -13.45 11.14 -3.72
C ASN A 71 -13.68 10.17 -4.90
N ASN A 72 -12.62 9.48 -5.34
CA ASN A 72 -12.68 8.54 -6.46
C ASN A 72 -12.49 7.09 -5.96
N ASP A 73 -11.33 6.80 -5.38
CA ASP A 73 -10.97 5.45 -4.93
C ASP A 73 -11.26 5.28 -3.45
N CYS A 74 -12.53 4.99 -3.14
CA CYS A 74 -13.06 5.04 -1.79
C CYS A 74 -13.44 3.67 -1.22
N SER A 75 -13.42 3.61 0.11
CA SER A 75 -13.78 2.47 0.91
C SER A 75 -14.44 2.90 2.20
N ASN A 76 -15.25 2.04 2.78
CA ASN A 76 -15.82 2.24 4.11
C ASN A 76 -14.82 1.90 5.24
N SER A 77 -13.60 1.47 4.91
CA SER A 77 -12.56 1.09 5.87
C SER A 77 -11.29 1.91 5.68
N GLN A 78 -10.82 2.53 6.76
CA GLN A 78 -9.55 3.25 6.82
C GLN A 78 -8.37 2.37 6.38
N LEU A 79 -8.31 1.14 6.91
CA LEU A 79 -7.20 0.23 6.62
C LEU A 79 -7.21 -0.20 5.15
N LYS A 80 -8.40 -0.42 4.57
CA LYS A 80 -8.54 -0.77 3.16
C LYS A 80 -8.13 0.39 2.25
N ALA A 81 -8.53 1.62 2.58
CA ALA A 81 -8.05 2.80 1.86
C ALA A 81 -6.52 2.99 1.96
N ALA A 82 -5.94 2.72 3.14
CA ALA A 82 -4.49 2.77 3.34
C ALA A 82 -3.75 1.69 2.53
N GLN A 83 -4.29 0.47 2.47
CA GLN A 83 -3.77 -0.62 1.64
C GLN A 83 -3.84 -0.25 0.16
N MET A 84 -5.00 0.20 -0.32
CA MET A 84 -5.16 0.66 -1.71
C MET A 84 -4.21 1.80 -2.04
N ALA A 85 -4.00 2.74 -1.11
CA ALA A 85 -3.00 3.79 -1.29
C ALA A 85 -1.62 3.16 -1.49
N CYS A 86 -1.15 2.31 -0.57
CA CYS A 86 0.17 1.68 -0.68
C CYS A 86 0.34 0.77 -1.91
N GLU A 87 -0.72 0.14 -2.38
CA GLU A 87 -0.73 -0.68 -3.61
C GLU A 87 -0.73 0.16 -4.89
N SER A 88 -1.27 1.38 -4.85
CA SER A 88 -1.26 2.33 -5.97
C SER A 88 0.18 2.83 -6.18
N LYS A 89 0.85 2.26 -7.19
CA LYS A 89 2.25 2.50 -7.53
C LYS A 89 2.44 3.80 -8.31
#